data_AF-A0A349H4A0-F1
#
_entry.id   AF-A0A349H4A0-F1
#
_cell.length_a   1.000
_cell.length_b   1.000
_cell.length_c   1.000
_cell.angle_alpha   90.00
_cell.angle_beta   90.00
_cell.angle_gamma   90.00
#
_symmetry.space_group_name_H-M   'P 1'
#
loop_
_entity.id
_entity.type
_entity.pdbx_description
1 polymer ?
#
loop_
_entity_poly.entity_id
_entity_poly.type
_entity_poly.pdbx_seq_one_letter_code
_entity_poly.pdbx_strand_id
1 'polypeptide(L)'
;MTNMVELTLAVAIGMTGAFQAGLESLQKEEHEKAAACFSQVIEAEVPAEELYASALCYRAQANAARGERAAALKDAGTLLVSDAAPLIKSKALALYLAQEGDLKALRPKTEPKQFLEQTLAALRQNERGDGRKSISGPLAELVNAMDILSEAHGMRRARVGFLTEVIGANAGVAFSDEQFDDTNCTATVLMSMHQGIMGMRIGLANRNGEWSATELKEMVVRQRHNHGLQQIELQDDPFSQGQPAVPVVTVRKEDIDEKLASEVSGLIKALGDGQASVRAAARRRLAEVKDAVRPLLEEHVDNPDLEIQMSIRELLK
;
A
#
# COMPACT_ATOMS: atom_id res chain seq x y z
N MET A 1 -2.24 6.87 40.07
CA MET A 1 -1.69 6.43 38.77
C MET A 1 -1.51 4.91 38.69
N THR A 2 -1.20 4.21 39.79
CA THR A 2 -1.05 2.73 39.84
C THR A 2 -2.27 1.98 39.28
N ASN A 3 -3.49 2.42 39.60
CA ASN A 3 -4.72 1.73 39.18
C ASN A 3 -4.97 1.73 37.65
N MET A 4 -4.44 2.71 36.90
CA MET A 4 -4.63 2.75 35.44
C MET A 4 -3.75 1.71 34.74
N VAL A 5 -2.50 1.53 35.21
CA VAL A 5 -1.58 0.53 34.66
C VAL A 5 -2.09 -0.88 34.93
N GLU A 6 -2.59 -1.15 36.14
CA GLU A 6 -3.18 -2.44 36.49
C GLU A 6 -4.43 -2.75 35.66
N LEU A 7 -5.30 -1.76 35.43
CA LEU A 7 -6.48 -1.92 34.58
C LEU A 7 -6.09 -2.20 33.13
N THR A 8 -5.15 -1.43 32.57
CA THR A 8 -4.66 -1.64 31.20
C THR A 8 -4.02 -3.02 31.04
N LEU A 9 -3.24 -3.48 32.01
CA LEU A 9 -2.65 -4.81 32.00
C LEU A 9 -3.70 -5.93 32.09
N ALA A 10 -4.70 -5.77 32.95
CA ALA A 10 -5.79 -6.74 33.08
C ALA A 10 -6.58 -6.87 31.76
N VAL A 11 -6.87 -5.75 31.09
CA VAL A 11 -7.51 -5.74 29.76
C VAL A 11 -6.61 -6.43 28.73
N ALA A 12 -5.32 -6.11 28.70
CA ALA A 12 -4.34 -6.75 27.82
C ALA A 12 -4.31 -8.29 27.95
N ILE A 13 -4.28 -8.78 29.20
CA ILE A 13 -4.31 -10.21 29.51
C ILE A 13 -5.64 -10.84 29.07
N GLY A 14 -6.76 -10.18 29.39
CA GLY A 14 -8.10 -10.65 29.02
C GLY A 14 -8.27 -10.84 27.51
N MET A 15 -7.85 -9.86 26.71
CA MET A 15 -7.94 -9.99 25.25
C MET A 15 -7.02 -11.04 24.68
N THR A 16 -5.80 -11.18 25.21
CA THR A 16 -4.88 -12.22 24.75
C THR A 16 -5.47 -13.60 25.01
N GLY A 17 -6.10 -13.78 26.18
CA GLY A 17 -6.85 -14.99 26.52
C GLY A 17 -8.05 -15.23 25.60
N ALA A 18 -8.86 -14.20 25.31
CA ALA A 18 -9.97 -14.31 24.37
C ALA A 18 -9.49 -14.65 22.96
N PHE A 19 -8.42 -14.01 22.48
CA PHE A 19 -7.82 -14.27 21.18
C PHE A 19 -7.32 -15.70 21.06
N GLN A 20 -6.58 -16.19 22.07
CA GLN A 20 -6.10 -17.57 22.10
C GLN A 20 -7.27 -18.58 22.14
N ALA A 21 -8.29 -18.33 22.97
CA ALA A 21 -9.49 -19.17 23.01
C ALA A 21 -10.22 -19.19 21.66
N GLY A 22 -10.22 -18.07 20.93
CA GLY A 22 -10.74 -17.97 19.56
C GLY A 22 -9.97 -18.86 18.58
N LEU A 23 -8.64 -18.83 18.64
CA LEU A 23 -7.77 -19.70 17.81
C LEU A 23 -7.98 -21.19 18.12
N GLU A 24 -8.03 -21.56 19.40
CA GLU A 24 -8.31 -22.95 19.81
C GLU A 24 -9.69 -23.42 19.35
N SER A 25 -10.69 -22.54 19.42
CA SER A 25 -12.06 -22.85 18.95
C SER A 25 -12.08 -23.01 17.42
N LEU A 26 -11.34 -22.20 16.66
CA LEU A 26 -11.18 -22.38 15.21
C LEU A 26 -10.57 -23.74 14.86
N GLN A 27 -9.53 -24.16 15.59
CA GLN A 27 -8.88 -25.46 15.38
C GLN A 27 -9.82 -26.65 15.63
N LYS A 28 -10.80 -26.48 16.51
CA LYS A 28 -11.83 -27.47 16.83
C LYS A 28 -13.09 -27.36 15.95
N GLU A 29 -13.06 -26.48 14.93
CA GLU A 29 -14.22 -26.18 14.07
C GLU A 29 -15.43 -25.61 14.85
N GLU A 30 -15.22 -25.09 16.07
CA GLU A 30 -16.22 -24.41 16.89
C GLU A 30 -16.39 -22.94 16.43
N HIS A 31 -16.78 -22.74 15.17
CA HIS A 31 -16.71 -21.44 14.50
C HIS A 31 -17.56 -20.34 15.17
N GLU A 32 -18.71 -20.67 15.74
CA GLU A 32 -19.56 -19.70 16.47
C GLU A 32 -18.84 -19.15 17.70
N LYS A 33 -18.25 -20.05 18.50
CA LYS A 33 -17.49 -19.69 19.69
C LYS A 33 -16.23 -18.93 19.34
N ALA A 34 -15.53 -19.33 18.28
CA ALA A 34 -14.40 -18.59 17.75
C ALA A 34 -14.77 -17.13 17.42
N ALA A 35 -15.87 -16.93 16.67
CA ALA A 35 -16.35 -15.60 16.32
C ALA A 35 -16.71 -14.75 17.55
N ALA A 36 -17.32 -15.35 18.58
CA ALA A 36 -17.62 -14.68 19.84
C ALA A 36 -16.34 -14.26 20.58
N CYS A 37 -15.34 -15.14 20.66
CA CYS A 37 -14.05 -14.84 21.28
C CYS A 37 -13.32 -13.68 20.58
N PHE A 38 -13.26 -13.66 19.24
CA PHE A 38 -12.66 -12.55 18.51
C PHE A 38 -13.46 -11.25 18.63
N SER A 39 -14.79 -11.33 18.77
CA SER A 39 -15.62 -10.14 18.99
C SER A 39 -15.28 -9.44 20.30
N GLN A 40 -14.99 -10.19 21.37
CA GLN A 40 -14.55 -9.60 22.65
C GLN A 40 -13.25 -8.80 22.50
N VAL A 41 -12.32 -9.25 21.65
CA VAL A 41 -11.06 -8.54 21.36
C VAL A 41 -11.34 -7.23 20.60
N ILE A 42 -12.27 -7.27 19.65
CA ILE A 42 -12.65 -6.12 18.80
C ILE A 42 -13.42 -5.07 19.61
N GLU A 43 -14.35 -5.50 20.46
CA GLU A 43 -15.19 -4.63 21.32
C GLU A 43 -14.41 -3.97 22.46
N ALA A 44 -13.24 -4.48 22.80
CA ALA A 44 -12.39 -3.89 23.83
C ALA A 44 -11.71 -2.58 23.39
N GLU A 45 -11.77 -2.20 22.10
CA GLU A 45 -11.25 -0.95 21.52
C GLU A 45 -9.81 -0.62 21.92
N VAL A 46 -8.95 -1.63 22.00
CA VAL A 46 -7.60 -1.44 22.54
C VAL A 46 -6.66 -0.86 21.47
N PRO A 47 -5.71 0.01 21.85
CA PRO A 47 -4.72 0.60 20.96
C PRO A 47 -3.71 -0.39 20.32
N ALA A 48 -3.97 -1.70 20.38
CA ALA A 48 -3.15 -2.74 19.76
C ALA A 48 -3.69 -3.03 18.34
N GLU A 49 -3.38 -2.15 17.39
CA GLU A 49 -3.88 -2.21 16.00
C GLU A 49 -3.67 -3.58 15.34
N GLU A 50 -2.51 -4.21 15.55
CA GLU A 50 -2.21 -5.54 14.98
C GLU A 50 -3.08 -6.66 15.56
N LEU A 51 -3.35 -6.62 16.88
CA LEU A 51 -4.19 -7.61 17.55
C LEU A 51 -5.65 -7.45 17.10
N TYR A 52 -6.12 -6.20 17.00
CA TYR A 52 -7.44 -5.86 16.48
C TYR A 52 -7.61 -6.34 15.03
N ALA A 53 -6.64 -6.03 14.16
CA ALA A 53 -6.68 -6.44 12.75
C ALA A 53 -6.64 -7.97 12.59
N SER A 54 -5.83 -8.65 13.42
CA SER A 54 -5.78 -10.11 13.45
C SER A 54 -7.11 -10.71 13.91
N ALA A 55 -7.73 -10.14 14.94
CA ALA A 55 -9.01 -10.60 15.47
C ALA A 55 -10.13 -10.44 14.44
N LEU A 56 -10.19 -9.31 13.73
CA LEU A 56 -11.09 -9.11 12.59
C LEU A 56 -10.87 -10.17 11.51
N CYS A 57 -9.61 -10.47 11.16
CA CYS A 57 -9.30 -11.42 10.10
C CYS A 57 -9.78 -12.83 10.45
N TYR A 58 -9.52 -13.28 11.68
CA TYR A 58 -9.96 -14.60 12.15
C TYR A 58 -11.47 -14.66 12.41
N ARG A 59 -12.10 -13.56 12.85
CA ARG A 59 -13.57 -13.48 12.94
C ARG A 59 -14.22 -13.57 11.56
N ALA A 60 -13.66 -12.89 10.56
CA ALA A 60 -14.12 -12.98 9.18
C ALA A 60 -14.05 -14.43 8.68
N GLN A 61 -12.94 -15.13 8.96
CA GLN A 61 -12.77 -16.55 8.63
C GLN A 61 -13.81 -17.45 9.34
N ALA A 62 -14.03 -17.23 10.64
CA ALA A 62 -15.03 -17.96 11.42
C ALA A 62 -16.45 -17.73 10.88
N ASN A 63 -16.80 -16.49 10.55
CA ASN A 63 -18.10 -16.15 9.96
C ASN A 63 -18.28 -16.78 8.57
N ALA A 64 -17.24 -16.78 7.73
CA ALA A 64 -17.28 -17.44 6.43
C ALA A 64 -17.55 -18.95 6.57
N ALA A 65 -16.88 -19.63 7.50
CA ALA A 65 -17.07 -21.06 7.76
C ALA A 65 -18.47 -21.40 8.30
N ARG A 66 -19.14 -20.45 8.97
CA ARG A 66 -20.54 -20.59 9.42
C ARG A 66 -21.58 -20.34 8.33
N GLY A 67 -21.17 -19.89 7.15
CA GLY A 67 -22.08 -19.42 6.10
C GLY A 67 -22.62 -18.00 6.34
N GLU A 68 -22.10 -17.26 7.32
CA GLU A 68 -22.47 -15.87 7.64
C GLU A 68 -21.75 -14.89 6.69
N ARG A 69 -22.03 -15.02 5.38
CA ARG A 69 -21.33 -14.30 4.30
C ARG A 69 -21.26 -12.78 4.51
N ALA A 70 -22.37 -12.15 4.90
CA ALA A 70 -22.43 -10.70 5.09
C ALA A 70 -21.50 -10.21 6.20
N ALA A 71 -21.41 -10.97 7.31
CA ALA A 71 -20.52 -10.64 8.41
C ALA A 71 -19.04 -10.84 8.02
N ALA A 72 -18.73 -11.92 7.28
CA ALA A 72 -17.39 -12.16 6.77
C ALA A 72 -16.91 -11.05 5.81
N LEU A 73 -17.77 -10.65 4.86
CA LEU A 73 -17.46 -9.55 3.92
C LEU A 73 -17.25 -8.22 4.65
N LYS A 74 -18.07 -7.92 5.67
CA LYS A 74 -17.92 -6.71 6.47
C LYS A 74 -16.55 -6.66 7.17
N ASP A 75 -16.17 -7.74 7.85
CA ASP A 75 -14.91 -7.79 8.60
C ASP A 75 -13.70 -7.74 7.66
N ALA A 76 -13.71 -8.50 6.57
CA ALA A 76 -12.62 -8.50 5.59
C ALA A 76 -12.52 -7.17 4.83
N GLY A 77 -13.66 -6.58 4.43
CA GLY A 77 -13.70 -5.27 3.78
C GLY A 77 -13.14 -4.17 4.69
N THR A 78 -13.45 -4.22 5.99
CA THR A 78 -12.88 -3.31 6.99
C THR A 78 -11.35 -3.38 7.01
N LEU A 79 -10.77 -4.58 6.92
CA LEU A 79 -9.32 -4.75 6.89
C LEU A 79 -8.68 -4.20 5.61
N LEU A 80 -9.31 -4.40 4.46
CA LEU A 80 -8.78 -3.94 3.16
C LEU A 80 -8.62 -2.42 3.10
N VAL A 81 -9.56 -1.69 3.69
CA VAL A 81 -9.55 -0.22 3.74
C VAL A 81 -8.85 0.36 4.98
N SER A 82 -8.31 -0.48 5.88
CA SER A 82 -7.58 -0.03 7.07
C SER A 82 -6.08 0.13 6.80
N ASP A 83 -5.30 0.55 7.80
CA ASP A 83 -3.82 0.54 7.75
C ASP A 83 -3.22 -0.81 8.22
N ALA A 84 -3.98 -1.91 8.17
CA ALA A 84 -3.51 -3.23 8.56
C ALA A 84 -2.26 -3.70 7.80
N ALA A 85 -1.43 -4.50 8.46
CA ALA A 85 -0.20 -5.04 7.89
C ALA A 85 -0.45 -5.80 6.56
N PRO A 86 0.49 -5.75 5.59
CA PRO A 86 0.30 -6.34 4.25
C PRO A 86 -0.10 -7.82 4.27
N LEU A 87 0.45 -8.61 5.18
CA LEU A 87 0.10 -10.04 5.31
C LEU A 87 -1.36 -10.24 5.73
N ILE A 88 -1.87 -9.38 6.62
CA ILE A 88 -3.28 -9.42 7.04
C ILE A 88 -4.17 -8.99 5.88
N LYS A 89 -3.82 -7.92 5.16
CA LYS A 89 -4.56 -7.48 3.97
C LYS A 89 -4.63 -8.54 2.88
N SER A 90 -3.52 -9.23 2.60
CA SER A 90 -3.49 -10.33 1.63
C SER A 90 -4.46 -11.47 2.01
N LYS A 91 -4.50 -11.86 3.29
CA LYS A 91 -5.45 -12.85 3.78
C LYS A 91 -6.90 -12.35 3.70
N ALA A 92 -7.14 -11.10 4.10
CA ALA A 92 -8.47 -10.47 4.02
C ALA A 92 -8.98 -10.39 2.57
N LEU A 93 -8.11 -10.05 1.61
CA LEU A 93 -8.43 -10.02 0.19
C LEU A 93 -8.86 -11.40 -0.32
N ALA A 94 -8.06 -12.43 -0.01
CA ALA A 94 -8.37 -13.81 -0.39
C ALA A 94 -9.73 -14.24 0.17
N LEU A 95 -10.00 -13.93 1.44
CA LEU A 95 -11.29 -14.23 2.07
C LEU A 95 -12.44 -13.45 1.41
N TYR A 96 -12.27 -12.15 1.18
CA TYR A 96 -13.29 -11.28 0.60
C TYR A 96 -13.69 -11.75 -0.80
N LEU A 97 -12.71 -12.10 -1.64
CA LEU A 97 -12.95 -12.64 -2.97
C LEU A 97 -13.56 -14.05 -2.93
N ALA A 98 -13.14 -14.91 -2.00
CA ALA A 98 -13.73 -16.24 -1.81
C ALA A 98 -15.21 -16.18 -1.38
N GLN A 99 -15.63 -15.07 -0.77
CA GLN A 99 -17.01 -14.77 -0.42
C GLN A 99 -17.74 -13.95 -1.51
N GLU A 100 -17.19 -13.91 -2.74
CA GLU A 100 -17.72 -13.17 -3.89
C GLU A 100 -17.98 -11.69 -3.55
N GLY A 101 -17.09 -11.08 -2.77
CA GLY A 101 -17.16 -9.67 -2.44
C GLY A 101 -16.83 -8.80 -3.65
N ASP A 102 -17.58 -7.72 -3.84
CA ASP A 102 -17.28 -6.70 -4.85
C ASP A 102 -16.29 -5.69 -4.28
N LEU A 103 -15.08 -5.61 -4.84
CA LEU A 103 -14.06 -4.65 -4.39
C LEU A 103 -14.48 -3.20 -4.70
N LYS A 104 -15.31 -2.97 -5.72
CA LYS A 104 -15.81 -1.62 -6.04
C LYS A 104 -16.74 -1.10 -4.96
N ALA A 105 -17.43 -1.98 -4.23
CA ALA A 105 -18.27 -1.61 -3.10
C ALA A 105 -17.46 -1.07 -1.90
N LEU A 106 -16.15 -1.30 -1.85
CA LEU A 106 -15.27 -0.76 -0.81
C LEU A 106 -14.79 0.66 -1.11
N ARG A 107 -15.00 1.19 -2.31
CA ARG A 107 -14.57 2.54 -2.69
C ARG A 107 -15.27 3.59 -1.80
N PRO A 108 -14.57 4.68 -1.42
CA PRO A 108 -15.21 5.84 -0.80
C PRO A 108 -16.35 6.36 -1.68
N LYS A 109 -17.36 6.96 -1.04
CA LYS A 109 -18.50 7.56 -1.76
C LYS A 109 -18.10 8.78 -2.60
N THR A 110 -17.04 9.47 -2.19
CA THR A 110 -16.49 10.62 -2.91
C THR A 110 -15.56 10.12 -4.01
N GLU A 111 -15.72 10.63 -5.22
CA GLU A 111 -14.80 10.30 -6.31
C GLU A 111 -13.39 10.88 -6.06
N PRO A 112 -12.30 10.20 -6.46
CA PRO A 112 -10.91 10.65 -6.30
C PRO A 112 -10.66 12.11 -6.69
N LYS A 113 -11.14 12.54 -7.85
CA LYS A 113 -11.03 13.90 -8.37
C LYS A 113 -11.77 14.89 -7.50
N GLN A 114 -13.01 14.58 -7.14
CA GLN A 114 -13.82 15.44 -6.30
C GLN A 114 -13.15 15.63 -4.93
N PHE A 115 -12.58 14.56 -4.36
CA PHE A 115 -11.80 14.63 -3.13
C PHE A 115 -10.58 15.56 -3.26
N LEU A 116 -9.81 15.46 -4.35
CA LEU A 116 -8.66 16.34 -4.56
C LEU A 116 -9.08 17.79 -4.78
N GLU A 117 -10.16 18.04 -5.53
CA GLU A 117 -10.72 19.38 -5.70
C GLU A 117 -11.11 20.00 -4.35
N GLN A 118 -11.79 19.25 -3.49
CA GLN A 118 -12.15 19.67 -2.14
C GLN A 118 -10.92 19.92 -1.27
N THR A 119 -9.92 19.03 -1.35
CA THR A 119 -8.66 19.15 -0.61
C THR A 119 -7.91 20.42 -1.01
N LEU A 120 -7.79 20.70 -2.31
CA LEU A 120 -7.18 21.94 -2.81
C LEU A 120 -7.96 23.18 -2.40
N ALA A 121 -9.30 23.13 -2.45
CA ALA A 121 -10.14 24.24 -2.01
C ALA A 121 -9.95 24.52 -0.50
N ALA A 122 -9.87 23.48 0.33
CA ALA A 122 -9.60 23.61 1.76
C ALA A 122 -8.20 24.19 2.03
N LEU A 123 -7.18 23.74 1.31
CA LEU A 123 -5.81 24.28 1.42
C LEU A 123 -5.73 25.77 1.06
N ARG A 124 -6.53 26.23 0.08
CA ARG A 124 -6.64 27.65 -0.29
C ARG A 124 -7.30 28.50 0.80
N GLN A 125 -8.27 27.94 1.52
CA GLN A 125 -9.02 28.65 2.55
C GLN A 125 -8.30 28.67 3.90
N ASN A 126 -7.59 27.60 4.26
CA ASN A 126 -6.92 27.46 5.54
C ASN A 126 -5.69 26.55 5.44
N GLU A 127 -4.51 27.16 5.30
CA GLU A 127 -3.25 26.50 4.96
C GLU A 127 -2.78 25.43 5.95
N ARG A 128 -3.21 25.53 7.21
CA ARG A 128 -2.88 24.57 8.29
C ARG A 128 -4.13 23.84 8.80
N GLY A 129 -5.26 24.02 8.13
CA GLY A 129 -6.55 23.47 8.51
C GLY A 129 -6.81 22.10 7.91
N ASP A 130 -8.09 21.83 7.66
CA ASP A 130 -8.60 20.49 7.32
C ASP A 130 -8.00 19.92 6.03
N GLY A 131 -7.59 20.76 5.07
CA GLY A 131 -6.94 20.31 3.84
C GLY A 131 -5.63 19.55 4.06
N ARG A 132 -4.88 19.84 5.15
CA ARG A 132 -3.68 19.07 5.50
C ARG A 132 -3.99 17.72 6.11
N LYS A 133 -5.13 17.56 6.79
CA LYS A 133 -5.54 16.28 7.38
C LYS A 133 -5.85 15.25 6.29
N SER A 134 -6.21 15.71 5.10
CA SER A 134 -6.45 14.88 3.91
C SER A 134 -5.16 14.39 3.24
N ILE A 135 -3.99 14.91 3.63
CA ILE A 135 -2.68 14.51 3.11
C ILE A 135 -1.98 13.66 4.16
N SER A 136 -1.50 12.47 3.78
CA SER A 136 -0.79 11.57 4.68
C SER A 136 0.43 10.95 4.01
N GLY A 137 1.16 10.09 4.75
CA GLY A 137 2.28 9.32 4.21
C GLY A 137 3.43 10.18 3.65
N PRO A 138 4.17 9.66 2.65
CA PRO A 138 5.31 10.36 2.06
C PRO A 138 4.99 11.74 1.48
N LEU A 139 3.76 11.96 0.98
CA LEU A 139 3.35 13.27 0.47
C LEU A 139 3.26 14.30 1.60
N ALA A 140 2.73 13.92 2.77
CA ALA A 140 2.69 14.82 3.93
C ALA A 140 4.10 15.21 4.39
N GLU A 141 5.02 14.26 4.42
CA GLU A 141 6.44 14.51 4.76
C GLU A 141 7.09 15.47 3.77
N LEU A 142 6.90 15.24 2.46
CA LEU A 142 7.40 16.13 1.41
C LEU A 142 6.86 17.56 1.58
N VAL A 143 5.56 17.69 1.82
CA VAL A 143 4.90 18.99 2.02
C VAL A 143 5.50 19.71 3.24
N ASN A 144 5.68 19.00 4.35
CA ASN A 144 6.28 19.56 5.56
C ASN A 144 7.74 19.98 5.32
N ALA A 145 8.53 19.18 4.59
CA ALA A 145 9.90 19.52 4.23
C ALA A 145 9.97 20.78 3.36
N MET A 146 9.08 20.91 2.37
CA MET A 146 9.00 22.09 1.50
C MET A 146 8.60 23.36 2.27
N ASP A 147 7.73 23.23 3.29
CA ASP A 147 7.40 24.37 4.16
C ASP A 147 8.59 24.84 4.98
N ILE A 148 9.38 23.90 5.52
CA ILE A 148 10.60 24.19 6.29
C ILE A 148 11.63 24.90 5.40
N LEU A 149 11.87 24.39 4.20
CA LEU A 149 12.79 25.00 3.24
C LEU A 149 12.34 26.40 2.83
N SER A 150 11.04 26.58 2.56
CA SER A 150 10.47 27.88 2.19
C SER A 150 10.62 28.92 3.31
N GLU A 151 10.49 28.48 4.56
CA GLU A 151 10.73 29.31 5.74
C GLU A 151 12.21 29.67 5.91
N ALA A 152 13.11 28.69 5.76
CA ALA A 152 14.55 28.90 5.88
C ALA A 152 15.12 29.86 4.83
N HIS A 153 14.58 29.84 3.60
CA HIS A 153 15.03 30.71 2.51
C HIS A 153 14.37 32.09 2.49
N GLY A 154 13.54 32.44 3.47
CA GLY A 154 12.86 33.72 3.52
C GLY A 154 11.94 33.97 2.32
N MET A 155 11.52 32.90 1.62
CA MET A 155 10.61 32.99 0.47
C MET A 155 9.19 33.39 0.91
N ARG A 156 8.88 33.33 2.20
CA ARG A 156 7.63 33.82 2.79
C ARG A 156 7.55 35.35 2.80
N ARG A 157 7.08 35.96 1.71
CA ARG A 157 6.61 37.36 1.72
C ARG A 157 5.29 37.55 2.46
N ALA A 158 4.53 36.48 2.61
CA ALA A 158 3.38 36.34 3.50
C ALA A 158 3.51 34.96 4.17
N ARG A 159 2.86 34.71 5.31
CA ARG A 159 2.93 33.44 6.06
C ARG A 159 2.29 32.24 5.32
N VAL A 160 2.45 32.19 4.00
CA VAL A 160 1.82 31.26 3.08
C VAL A 160 2.69 30.00 2.96
N GLY A 161 2.12 28.83 3.21
CA GLY A 161 2.79 27.54 3.02
C GLY A 161 3.11 27.24 1.55
N PHE A 162 4.09 26.36 1.29
CA PHE A 162 4.56 26.05 -0.07
C PHE A 162 3.42 25.58 -0.97
N LEU A 163 2.59 24.66 -0.48
CA LEU A 163 1.42 24.19 -1.23
C LEU A 163 0.48 25.31 -1.59
N THR A 164 0.22 26.27 -0.70
CA THR A 164 -0.69 27.38 -0.99
C THR A 164 -0.10 28.33 -2.01
N GLU A 165 1.23 28.50 -2.03
CA GLU A 165 1.90 29.27 -3.08
C GLU A 165 1.82 28.55 -4.43
N VAL A 166 2.09 27.24 -4.48
CA VAL A 166 1.94 26.42 -5.69
C VAL A 166 0.51 26.43 -6.19
N ILE A 167 -0.46 26.23 -5.30
CA ILE A 167 -1.89 26.16 -5.62
C ILE A 167 -2.45 27.54 -5.97
N GLY A 168 -2.00 28.59 -5.29
CA GLY A 168 -2.42 29.97 -5.50
C GLY A 168 -1.84 30.57 -6.79
N ALA A 169 -0.59 30.23 -7.13
CA ALA A 169 0.01 30.53 -8.42
C ALA A 169 -0.67 29.78 -9.58
N ASN A 170 -1.44 28.73 -9.27
CA ASN A 170 -2.12 27.87 -10.23
C ASN A 170 -3.64 28.02 -10.17
N ALA A 171 -4.15 29.17 -10.64
CA ALA A 171 -5.58 29.36 -10.87
C ALA A 171 -6.19 28.43 -11.94
N GLY A 172 -5.37 27.62 -12.62
CA GLY A 172 -5.77 26.68 -13.68
C GLY A 172 -5.39 25.23 -13.39
N VAL A 173 -5.58 24.75 -12.16
CA VAL A 173 -5.49 23.31 -11.88
C VAL A 173 -6.65 22.60 -12.56
N ALA A 174 -6.34 21.60 -13.39
CA ALA A 174 -7.31 20.70 -13.98
C ALA A 174 -7.00 19.26 -13.55
N PHE A 175 -8.03 18.50 -13.22
CA PHE A 175 -7.92 17.08 -12.93
C PHE A 175 -8.48 16.28 -14.11
N SER A 176 -7.68 15.35 -14.61
CA SER A 176 -8.03 14.41 -15.67
C SER A 176 -8.14 12.99 -15.12
N ASP A 177 -8.03 12.00 -16.02
CA ASP A 177 -8.23 10.57 -15.79
C ASP A 177 -7.84 10.05 -14.41
N GLU A 178 -8.72 9.21 -13.87
CA GLU A 178 -8.55 8.50 -12.62
C GLU A 178 -8.27 7.02 -12.92
N GLN A 179 -7.26 6.47 -12.27
CA GLN A 179 -6.94 5.04 -12.37
C GLN A 179 -7.16 4.40 -11.01
N PHE A 180 -8.06 3.43 -10.94
CA PHE A 180 -8.36 2.69 -9.72
C PHE A 180 -7.56 1.38 -9.68
N ASP A 181 -7.02 1.07 -8.51
CA ASP A 181 -6.54 -0.25 -8.15
C ASP A 181 -7.36 -0.74 -6.95
N ASP A 182 -8.44 -1.46 -7.28
CA ASP A 182 -9.40 -1.99 -6.32
C ASP A 182 -8.77 -3.03 -5.38
N THR A 183 -7.71 -3.71 -5.82
CA THR A 183 -7.00 -4.73 -5.02
C THR A 183 -6.30 -4.07 -3.84
N ASN A 184 -5.62 -2.95 -4.10
CA ASN A 184 -4.89 -2.20 -3.10
C ASN A 184 -5.75 -1.11 -2.44
N CYS A 185 -7.01 -0.95 -2.87
CA CYS A 185 -7.89 0.14 -2.43
C CYS A 185 -7.23 1.53 -2.65
N THR A 186 -6.58 1.71 -3.79
CA THR A 186 -5.90 2.97 -4.15
C THR A 186 -6.47 3.55 -5.44
N ALA A 187 -6.23 4.84 -5.64
CA ALA A 187 -6.49 5.53 -6.88
C ALA A 187 -5.31 6.41 -7.28
N THR A 188 -5.19 6.76 -8.55
CA THR A 188 -4.23 7.73 -9.06
C THR A 188 -4.97 8.77 -9.88
N VAL A 189 -4.72 10.05 -9.60
CA VAL A 189 -5.34 11.16 -10.33
C VAL A 189 -4.25 12.00 -10.96
N LEU A 190 -4.40 12.31 -12.26
CA LEU A 190 -3.52 13.25 -12.94
C LEU A 190 -4.01 14.69 -12.73
N MET A 191 -3.15 15.49 -12.13
CA MET A 191 -3.34 16.92 -11.90
C MET A 191 -2.47 17.73 -12.86
N SER A 192 -3.08 18.54 -13.69
CA SER A 192 -2.40 19.44 -14.63
C SER A 192 -2.46 20.88 -14.14
N MET A 193 -1.35 21.61 -14.26
CA MET A 193 -1.14 22.97 -13.79
C MET A 193 -0.54 23.84 -14.91
N HIS A 194 -0.64 25.17 -14.77
CA HIS A 194 -0.13 26.15 -15.74
C HIS A 194 -0.51 25.86 -17.21
N GLN A 195 -1.79 25.60 -17.49
CA GLN A 195 -2.27 25.25 -18.85
C GLN A 195 -1.59 23.98 -19.42
N GLY A 196 -1.31 22.99 -18.58
CA GLY A 196 -0.71 21.72 -18.99
C GLY A 196 0.81 21.72 -19.11
N ILE A 197 1.48 22.79 -18.66
CA ILE A 197 2.96 22.83 -18.62
C ILE A 197 3.50 21.88 -17.54
N MET A 198 2.78 21.69 -16.44
CA MET A 198 3.18 20.77 -15.37
C MET A 198 2.05 19.77 -15.12
N GLY A 199 2.38 18.48 -15.14
CA GLY A 199 1.50 17.38 -14.76
C GLY A 199 2.05 16.69 -13.52
N MET A 200 1.17 16.29 -12.59
CA MET A 200 1.51 15.54 -11.39
C MET A 200 0.54 14.39 -11.22
N ARG A 201 1.04 13.17 -11.05
CA ARG A 201 0.21 12.01 -10.68
C ARG A 201 0.21 11.87 -9.17
N ILE A 202 -0.95 12.07 -8.55
CA ILE A 202 -1.14 11.95 -7.11
C ILE A 202 -1.74 10.59 -6.80
N GLY A 203 -1.06 9.83 -5.94
CA GLY A 203 -1.58 8.59 -5.39
C GLY A 203 -2.52 8.88 -4.22
N LEU A 204 -3.67 8.23 -4.23
CA LEU A 204 -4.66 8.23 -3.17
C LEU A 204 -4.79 6.84 -2.55
N ALA A 205 -4.96 6.76 -1.25
CA ALA A 205 -5.32 5.54 -0.55
C ALA A 205 -6.69 5.71 0.12
N ASN A 206 -7.52 4.67 0.06
CA ASN A 206 -8.74 4.59 0.84
C ASN A 206 -8.39 4.15 2.27
N ARG A 207 -8.66 5.02 3.24
CA ARG A 207 -8.49 4.75 4.66
C ARG A 207 -9.85 4.90 5.34
N ASN A 208 -10.38 3.79 5.84
CA ASN A 208 -11.64 3.73 6.57
C ASN A 208 -12.85 4.31 5.79
N GLY A 209 -12.86 4.16 4.46
CA GLY A 209 -13.94 4.66 3.61
C GLY A 209 -13.79 6.11 3.17
N GLU A 210 -12.64 6.74 3.44
CA GLU A 210 -12.29 8.08 2.99
C GLU A 210 -11.00 8.07 2.18
N TRP A 211 -10.91 8.93 1.17
CA TRP A 211 -9.66 9.12 0.43
C TRP A 211 -8.65 9.91 1.27
N SER A 212 -7.38 9.55 1.13
CA SER A 212 -6.24 10.37 1.55
C SER A 212 -5.23 10.47 0.42
N ALA A 213 -4.71 11.67 0.16
CA ALA A 213 -3.58 11.85 -0.76
C ALA A 213 -2.27 11.42 -0.06
N THR A 214 -1.64 10.36 -0.56
CA THR A 214 -0.55 9.68 0.14
C THR A 214 0.82 9.89 -0.48
N GLU A 215 0.89 10.04 -1.80
CA GLU A 215 2.17 10.08 -2.51
C GLU A 215 2.10 10.91 -3.80
N LEU A 216 3.24 11.49 -4.18
CA LEU A 216 3.48 12.04 -5.51
C LEU A 216 4.15 10.93 -6.34
N LYS A 217 3.40 10.28 -7.23
CA LYS A 217 3.92 9.17 -8.05
C LYS A 217 4.83 9.64 -9.17
N GLU A 218 4.44 10.74 -9.81
CA GLU A 218 5.14 11.26 -10.98
C GLU A 218 4.95 12.78 -11.07
N MET A 219 5.98 13.49 -11.52
CA MET A 219 5.90 14.89 -11.88
C MET A 219 6.54 15.09 -13.26
N VAL A 220 5.77 15.61 -14.20
CA VAL A 220 6.18 15.86 -15.57
C VAL A 220 6.15 17.37 -15.82
N VAL A 221 7.26 17.93 -16.28
CA VAL A 221 7.34 19.34 -16.69
C VAL A 221 7.56 19.39 -18.19
N ARG A 222 6.54 19.82 -18.94
CA ARG A 222 6.63 20.06 -20.38
C ARG A 222 7.33 21.39 -20.61
N GLN A 223 8.55 21.36 -21.12
CA GLN A 223 9.22 22.58 -21.55
C GLN A 223 8.44 23.16 -22.75
N ARG A 224 7.99 24.42 -22.65
CA ARG A 224 7.51 25.18 -23.81
C ARG A 224 8.70 25.43 -24.73
N HIS A 225 9.05 24.47 -25.58
CA HIS A 225 9.91 24.76 -26.71
C HIS A 225 9.17 25.71 -27.64
N ASN A 226 9.82 26.83 -27.93
CA ASN A 226 9.31 28.02 -28.59
C ASN A 226 9.17 27.78 -30.11
N HIS A 227 8.52 26.70 -30.52
CA HIS A 227 8.25 26.36 -31.91
C HIS A 227 6.74 26.34 -32.14
N GLY A 228 6.33 26.95 -33.25
CA GLY A 228 4.94 27.33 -33.54
C GLY A 228 3.94 26.24 -33.21
N LEU A 229 2.77 26.69 -32.73
CA LEU A 229 1.59 25.93 -32.36
C LEU A 229 1.22 24.85 -33.41
N GLN A 230 1.95 23.74 -33.43
CA GLN A 230 1.31 22.46 -33.64
C GLN A 230 0.70 22.15 -32.28
N GLN A 231 -0.63 22.16 -32.26
CA GLN A 231 -1.35 21.43 -31.22
C GLN A 231 -0.70 20.05 -31.18
N ILE A 232 0.08 19.79 -30.14
CA ILE A 232 0.10 18.45 -29.59
C ILE A 232 -1.33 18.32 -29.11
N GLU A 233 -2.22 17.89 -30.02
CA GLU A 233 -3.31 17.02 -29.61
C GLU A 233 -2.67 16.13 -28.57
N LEU A 234 -3.31 16.00 -27.41
CA LEU A 234 -3.17 14.79 -26.63
C LEU A 234 -3.65 13.67 -27.57
N GLN A 235 -2.84 13.37 -28.59
CA GLN A 235 -2.84 12.19 -29.40
C GLN A 235 -2.76 11.15 -28.33
N ASP A 236 -3.89 10.43 -28.19
CA ASP A 236 -4.16 9.41 -27.20
C ASP A 236 -2.84 8.99 -26.59
N ASP A 237 -2.62 9.41 -25.34
CA ASP A 237 -1.41 9.09 -24.60
C ASP A 237 -1.07 7.65 -24.98
N PRO A 238 0.12 7.30 -25.50
CA PRO A 238 0.44 5.91 -25.83
C PRO A 238 0.36 4.98 -24.60
N PHE A 239 -0.04 5.53 -23.45
CA PHE A 239 -0.37 4.92 -22.17
C PHE A 239 -1.90 4.75 -21.92
N SER A 240 -2.80 5.43 -22.65
CA SER A 240 -4.26 5.40 -22.50
C SER A 240 -4.97 4.39 -23.40
N GLN A 241 -4.37 3.97 -24.52
CA GLN A 241 -4.74 2.68 -25.11
C GLN A 241 -3.90 1.63 -24.39
N GLY A 242 -4.54 0.86 -23.51
CA GLY A 242 -3.94 -0.14 -22.64
C GLY A 242 -2.56 -0.54 -23.11
N GLN A 243 -1.53 0.08 -22.49
CA GLN A 243 -0.17 -0.33 -22.75
C GLN A 243 -0.17 -1.86 -22.61
N PRO A 244 0.20 -2.63 -23.64
CA PRO A 244 0.49 -4.03 -23.41
C PRO A 244 1.48 -4.01 -22.26
N ALA A 245 1.05 -4.58 -21.13
CA ALA A 245 1.77 -4.54 -19.85
C ALA A 245 3.25 -4.44 -20.16
N VAL A 246 3.90 -3.29 -19.85
CA VAL A 246 5.31 -2.98 -20.22
C VAL A 246 5.98 -4.31 -20.35
N PRO A 247 6.27 -4.81 -21.58
CA PRO A 247 6.48 -6.23 -21.79
C PRO A 247 7.46 -6.61 -20.73
N VAL A 248 6.99 -7.36 -19.72
CA VAL A 248 7.83 -7.73 -18.59
C VAL A 248 8.95 -8.40 -19.33
N VAL A 249 10.10 -7.72 -19.41
CA VAL A 249 11.21 -8.18 -20.23
C VAL A 249 11.58 -9.45 -19.51
N THR A 250 10.99 -10.54 -19.99
CA THR A 250 11.02 -11.82 -19.35
C THR A 250 12.37 -12.25 -19.78
N VAL A 251 13.36 -11.86 -18.97
CA VAL A 251 14.76 -12.24 -19.16
C VAL A 251 14.68 -13.73 -19.33
N ARG A 252 14.98 -14.23 -20.53
CA ARG A 252 14.95 -15.66 -20.73
C ARG A 252 16.22 -16.21 -20.10
N LYS A 253 16.18 -17.47 -19.68
CA LYS A 253 17.36 -18.10 -19.10
C LYS A 253 18.58 -18.03 -20.04
N GLU A 254 18.34 -18.07 -21.35
CA GLU A 254 19.37 -17.98 -22.38
C GLU A 254 19.97 -16.58 -22.54
N ASP A 255 19.29 -15.54 -22.06
CA ASP A 255 19.76 -14.15 -22.14
C ASP A 255 20.65 -13.77 -20.94
N ILE A 256 20.78 -14.66 -19.95
CA ILE A 256 21.61 -14.43 -18.75
C ILE A 256 23.07 -14.72 -19.10
N ASP A 257 23.95 -13.75 -18.85
CA ASP A 257 25.39 -13.90 -19.01
C ASP A 257 25.92 -15.16 -18.28
N GLU A 258 26.73 -15.96 -18.98
CA GLU A 258 27.21 -17.26 -18.48
C GLU A 258 27.98 -17.13 -17.15
N LYS A 259 28.72 -16.03 -16.98
CA LYS A 259 29.46 -15.77 -15.74
C LYS A 259 28.49 -15.47 -14.59
N LEU A 260 27.44 -14.69 -14.85
CA LEU A 260 26.40 -14.40 -13.87
C LEU A 260 25.61 -15.67 -13.50
N ALA A 261 25.25 -16.50 -14.47
CA ALA A 261 24.58 -17.78 -14.22
C ALA A 261 25.44 -18.72 -13.34
N SER A 262 26.75 -18.78 -13.59
CA SER A 262 27.70 -19.54 -12.78
C SER A 262 27.83 -18.99 -11.35
N GLU A 263 27.89 -17.67 -11.19
CA GLU A 263 27.88 -17.00 -9.87
C GLU A 263 26.61 -17.36 -9.09
N VAL A 264 25.44 -17.23 -9.71
CA VAL A 264 24.15 -17.54 -9.08
C VAL A 264 24.06 -19.01 -8.65
N SER A 265 24.50 -19.94 -9.48
CA SER A 265 24.53 -21.37 -9.11
C SER A 265 25.40 -21.62 -7.86
N GLY A 266 26.56 -20.97 -7.79
CA GLY A 266 27.42 -21.00 -6.61
C GLY A 266 26.74 -20.43 -5.35
N LEU A 267 26.03 -19.30 -5.49
CA LEU A 267 25.29 -18.66 -4.40
C LEU A 267 24.12 -19.52 -3.92
N ILE A 268 23.36 -20.15 -4.83
CA ILE A 268 22.25 -21.04 -4.47
C ILE A 268 22.77 -22.25 -3.69
N LYS A 269 23.90 -22.82 -4.10
CA LYS A 269 24.53 -23.91 -3.32
C LYS A 269 24.99 -23.43 -1.94
N ALA A 270 25.52 -22.21 -1.84
CA ALA A 270 25.95 -21.61 -0.59
C ALA A 270 24.79 -21.31 0.38
N LEU A 271 23.55 -21.24 -0.09
CA LEU A 271 22.36 -21.18 0.78
C LEU A 271 22.16 -22.46 1.60
N GLY A 272 22.62 -23.61 1.12
CA GLY A 272 22.59 -24.88 1.87
C GLY A 272 23.83 -25.11 2.75
N ASP A 273 24.73 -24.12 2.88
CA ASP A 273 25.96 -24.29 3.66
C ASP A 273 25.66 -24.40 5.16
N GLY A 274 26.40 -25.24 5.87
CA GLY A 274 26.25 -25.42 7.32
C GLY A 274 26.58 -24.15 8.12
N GLN A 275 27.42 -23.26 7.59
CA GLN A 275 27.80 -22.01 8.24
C GLN A 275 26.82 -20.87 7.96
N ALA A 276 26.24 -20.30 9.02
CA ALA A 276 25.24 -19.24 8.90
C ALA A 276 25.75 -17.96 8.21
N SER A 277 27.03 -17.61 8.40
CA SER A 277 27.67 -16.45 7.76
C SER A 277 27.72 -16.58 6.24
N VAL A 278 28.00 -17.78 5.73
CA VAL A 278 28.03 -18.09 4.30
C VAL A 278 26.63 -17.95 3.70
N ARG A 279 25.61 -18.51 4.37
CA ARG A 279 24.20 -18.38 3.93
C ARG A 279 23.75 -16.93 3.87
N ALA A 280 24.05 -16.13 4.90
CA ALA A 280 23.67 -14.72 4.95
C ALA A 280 24.34 -13.89 3.83
N ALA A 281 25.62 -14.15 3.55
CA ALA A 281 26.33 -13.50 2.46
C ALA A 281 25.73 -13.88 1.09
N ALA A 282 25.39 -15.16 0.90
CA ALA A 282 24.74 -15.64 -0.31
C ALA A 282 23.36 -15.01 -0.53
N ARG A 283 22.50 -14.97 0.50
CA ARG A 283 21.18 -14.33 0.44
C ARG A 283 21.29 -12.85 0.06
N ARG A 284 22.20 -12.10 0.69
CA ARG A 284 22.41 -10.67 0.38
C ARG A 284 22.82 -10.49 -1.09
N ARG A 285 23.77 -11.28 -1.57
CA ARG A 285 24.25 -11.17 -2.95
C ARG A 285 23.16 -11.53 -3.96
N LEU A 286 22.38 -12.58 -3.70
CA LEU A 286 21.24 -12.95 -4.55
C LEU A 286 20.17 -11.85 -4.58
N ALA A 287 19.92 -11.16 -3.47
CA ALA A 287 18.96 -10.05 -3.43
C ALA A 287 19.39 -8.86 -4.31
N GLU A 288 20.69 -8.60 -4.46
CA GLU A 288 21.21 -7.53 -5.32
C GLU A 288 21.00 -7.81 -6.82
N VAL A 289 20.98 -9.09 -7.22
CA VAL A 289 20.89 -9.50 -8.64
C VAL A 289 19.55 -10.16 -8.99
N LYS A 290 18.61 -10.24 -8.05
CA LYS A 290 17.41 -11.10 -8.17
C LYS A 290 16.58 -10.87 -9.42
N ASP A 291 16.43 -9.62 -9.86
CA ASP A 291 15.58 -9.28 -10.99
C ASP A 291 16.20 -9.74 -12.32
N ALA A 292 17.52 -9.69 -12.43
CA ALA A 292 18.25 -10.13 -13.62
C ALA A 292 18.32 -11.66 -13.76
N VAL A 293 18.15 -12.40 -12.65
CA VAL A 293 18.37 -13.86 -12.59
C VAL A 293 17.14 -14.63 -12.14
N ARG A 294 15.97 -13.97 -12.14
CA ARG A 294 14.69 -14.54 -11.69
C ARG A 294 14.39 -15.94 -12.26
N PRO A 295 14.58 -16.22 -13.57
CA PRO A 295 14.30 -17.54 -14.13
C PRO A 295 15.15 -18.66 -13.49
N LEU A 296 16.41 -18.36 -13.11
CA LEU A 296 17.28 -19.31 -12.44
C LEU A 296 16.83 -19.58 -11.00
N LEU A 297 16.32 -18.56 -10.30
CA LEU A 297 15.79 -18.73 -8.95
C LEU A 297 14.51 -19.57 -8.95
N GLU A 298 13.64 -19.37 -9.95
CA GLU A 298 12.37 -20.10 -10.08
C GLU A 298 12.59 -21.64 -10.21
N GLU A 299 13.67 -22.09 -10.85
CA GLU A 299 14.03 -23.53 -10.93
C GLU A 299 14.31 -24.17 -9.56
N HIS A 300 14.56 -23.37 -8.52
CA HIS A 300 14.90 -23.83 -7.18
C HIS A 300 13.81 -23.54 -6.13
N VAL A 301 12.62 -23.12 -6.53
CA VAL A 301 11.46 -22.89 -5.63
C VAL A 301 11.02 -24.17 -4.90
N ASP A 302 11.31 -25.33 -5.48
CA ASP A 302 11.02 -26.66 -4.91
C ASP A 302 12.29 -27.49 -4.69
N ASN A 303 13.39 -26.82 -4.33
CA ASN A 303 14.62 -27.50 -3.95
C ASN A 303 14.39 -28.47 -2.77
N PRO A 304 14.94 -29.70 -2.78
CA PRO A 304 14.80 -30.64 -1.67
C PRO A 304 15.45 -30.16 -0.36
N ASP A 305 16.40 -29.23 -0.43
CA ASP A 305 16.94 -28.53 0.74
C ASP A 305 15.97 -27.41 1.17
N LEU A 306 15.38 -27.56 2.37
CA LEU A 306 14.40 -26.62 2.91
C LEU A 306 14.96 -25.20 3.08
N GLU A 307 16.24 -25.05 3.43
CA GLU A 307 16.86 -23.74 3.64
C GLU A 307 16.99 -22.99 2.31
N ILE A 308 17.40 -23.70 1.24
CA ILE A 308 17.44 -23.15 -0.11
C ILE A 308 16.02 -22.80 -0.56
N GLN A 309 15.06 -23.71 -0.38
CA GLN A 309 13.67 -23.53 -0.78
C GLN A 309 13.04 -22.27 -0.15
N MET A 310 13.17 -22.11 1.17
CA MET A 310 12.63 -20.96 1.89
C MET A 310 13.30 -19.65 1.48
N SER A 311 14.63 -19.66 1.34
CA SER A 311 15.40 -18.48 0.92
C SER A 311 14.99 -17.99 -0.48
N ILE A 312 14.84 -18.91 -1.43
CA ILE A 312 14.42 -18.59 -2.80
C ILE A 312 12.99 -18.04 -2.83
N ARG A 313 12.06 -18.66 -2.08
CA ARG A 313 10.68 -18.16 -1.97
C ARG A 313 10.59 -16.79 -1.31
N GLU A 314 11.50 -16.47 -0.39
CA GLU A 314 11.58 -15.14 0.21
C GLU A 314 12.12 -14.11 -0.79
N LEU A 315 13.15 -14.44 -1.56
CA LEU A 315 13.75 -13.56 -2.56
C LEU A 315 12.82 -13.24 -3.73
N LEU A 316 11.93 -14.18 -4.10
CA LEU A 316 10.99 -14.04 -5.22
C LEU A 316 9.70 -13.28 -4.88
N LYS A 317 9.47 -12.96 -3.60
CA LYS A 317 8.40 -12.05 -3.17
C LYS A 317 8.76 -10.59 -3.50
#